data_AF-A0A957IBR0-F1
#
_entry.id   AF-A0A957IBR0-F1
#
_cell.length_a   1.000
_cell.length_b   1.000
_cell.length_c   1.000
_cell.angle_alpha   90.00
_cell.angle_beta   90.00
_cell.angle_gamma   90.00
#
_symmetry.space_group_name_H-M   'P 1'
#
loop_
_entity.id
_entity.type
_entity.pdbx_description
1 polymer ?
#
loop_
_entity_poly.entity_id
_entity_poly.type
_entity_poly.pdbx_seq_one_letter_code
_entity_poly.pdbx_strand_id
1 'polypeptide(L)'
;LDEAVTIPQVAQRFVANQFRRRRLTSLLLDQGFLAGLGNYLRSEVLFVARVHPDLRPMDCTDTQIEALAEAAVSLTRQSYQTRGITNDLALAERLKAEGQSYRDYRFWVFDRDGRSCYNCGTAIIKDTIGGRRLYYCPTCQMK
;
A
#
# COMPACT_ATOMS: atom_id res chain seq x y z
N LEU A 1 8.16 -10.49 -6.45
CA LEU A 1 7.05 -11.47 -6.44
C LEU A 1 7.27 -12.42 -7.59
N ASP A 2 7.03 -13.70 -7.39
CA ASP A 2 7.00 -14.68 -8.47
C ASP A 2 5.96 -14.26 -9.52
N GLU A 3 6.30 -14.41 -10.80
CA GLU A 3 5.41 -14.06 -11.92
C GLU A 3 4.14 -14.91 -11.93
N ALA A 4 4.18 -16.12 -11.37
CA ALA A 4 3.04 -17.02 -11.25
C ALA A 4 1.97 -16.52 -10.26
N VAL A 5 2.28 -15.57 -9.38
CA VAL A 5 1.30 -14.99 -8.44
C VAL A 5 0.30 -14.12 -9.21
N THR A 6 -0.98 -14.48 -9.17
CA THR A 6 -2.06 -13.74 -9.83
C THR A 6 -2.90 -12.92 -8.85
N ILE A 7 -3.55 -11.87 -9.35
CA ILE A 7 -4.47 -11.03 -8.55
C ILE A 7 -5.60 -11.88 -7.95
N PRO A 8 -6.30 -12.76 -8.71
CA PRO A 8 -7.35 -13.61 -8.14
C PRO A 8 -6.86 -14.51 -7.00
N GLN A 9 -5.65 -15.06 -7.10
CA GLN A 9 -5.06 -15.87 -6.01
C GLN A 9 -4.86 -15.03 -4.74
N VAL A 10 -4.35 -13.80 -4.87
CA VAL A 10 -4.15 -12.90 -3.72
C VAL A 10 -5.49 -12.47 -3.11
N ALA A 11 -6.49 -12.15 -3.94
CA ALA A 11 -7.85 -11.85 -3.49
C ALA A 11 -8.45 -13.02 -2.69
N GLN A 12 -8.32 -14.24 -3.21
CA GLN A 12 -8.77 -15.45 -2.51
C GLN A 12 -8.08 -15.64 -1.16
N ARG A 13 -6.79 -15.30 -1.06
CA ARG A 13 -6.06 -15.36 0.22
C ARG A 13 -6.61 -14.37 1.23
N PHE A 14 -6.95 -13.14 0.82
CA PHE A 14 -7.52 -12.15 1.75
C PHE A 14 -8.82 -12.65 2.42
N VAL A 15 -9.67 -13.36 1.68
CA VAL A 15 -10.96 -13.87 2.19
C VAL A 15 -10.85 -15.26 2.85
N ALA A 16 -9.69 -15.92 2.78
CA ALA A 16 -9.48 -17.23 3.40
C ALA A 16 -9.62 -17.15 4.93
N ASN A 17 -10.23 -18.18 5.55
CA ASN A 17 -10.49 -18.23 6.99
C ASN A 17 -9.27 -17.96 7.88
N GLN A 18 -8.09 -18.42 7.44
CA GLN A 18 -6.81 -18.21 8.13
C GLN A 18 -6.35 -16.74 8.17
N PHE A 19 -6.79 -15.90 7.23
CA PHE A 19 -6.29 -14.52 7.07
C PHE A 19 -7.37 -13.45 7.27
N ARG A 20 -8.63 -13.74 6.93
CA ARG A 20 -9.71 -12.73 6.85
C ARG A 20 -9.98 -11.95 8.13
N ARG A 21 -9.62 -12.49 9.30
CA ARG A 21 -9.82 -11.85 10.61
C ARG A 21 -8.59 -11.08 11.12
N ARG A 22 -7.47 -11.13 10.41
CA ARG A 22 -6.22 -10.49 10.84
C ARG A 22 -6.22 -9.03 10.42
N ARG A 23 -5.64 -8.14 11.23
CA ARG A 23 -5.47 -6.72 10.88
C ARG A 23 -4.62 -6.62 9.63
N LEU A 24 -5.07 -5.86 8.63
CA LEU A 24 -4.36 -5.69 7.35
C LEU A 24 -2.91 -5.24 7.55
N THR A 25 -2.67 -4.36 8.51
CA THR A 25 -1.34 -3.84 8.83
C THR A 25 -0.34 -4.89 9.31
N SER A 26 -0.83 -5.96 9.94
CA SER A 26 -0.02 -7.12 10.33
C SER A 26 0.03 -8.17 9.22
N LEU A 27 -1.08 -8.39 8.53
CA LEU A 27 -1.22 -9.40 7.49
C LEU A 27 -0.32 -9.10 6.28
N LEU A 28 -0.25 -7.84 5.85
CA LEU A 28 0.60 -7.41 4.74
C LEU A 28 2.11 -7.48 5.04
N LEU A 29 2.52 -7.72 6.28
CA LEU A 29 3.93 -7.99 6.62
C LEU A 29 4.21 -9.48 6.81
N ASP A 30 3.17 -10.31 6.85
CA ASP A 30 3.31 -11.73 7.01
C ASP A 30 3.82 -12.37 5.70
N GLN A 31 5.05 -12.86 5.74
CA GLN A 31 5.66 -13.53 4.58
C GLN A 31 4.95 -14.84 4.22
N GLY A 32 4.24 -15.45 5.18
CA GLY A 32 3.34 -16.58 4.94
C GLY A 32 2.01 -16.18 4.29
N PHE A 33 1.63 -14.89 4.31
CA PHE A 33 0.50 -14.36 3.54
C PHE A 33 0.92 -14.03 2.10
N LEU A 34 1.88 -13.12 1.92
CA LEU A 34 2.40 -12.75 0.61
C LEU A 34 3.86 -12.32 0.73
N ALA A 35 4.77 -13.20 0.34
CA ALA A 35 6.20 -12.95 0.43
C ALA A 35 6.64 -11.78 -0.47
N GLY A 36 7.54 -10.94 0.05
CA GLY A 36 8.08 -9.78 -0.66
C GLY A 36 7.40 -8.45 -0.35
N LEU A 37 6.29 -8.45 0.40
CA LEU A 37 5.76 -7.22 0.97
C LEU A 37 6.60 -6.78 2.18
N GLY A 38 7.12 -5.54 2.09
CA GLY A 38 7.86 -4.86 3.14
C GLY A 38 7.08 -3.71 3.76
N ASN A 39 7.70 -3.02 4.73
CA ASN A 39 7.03 -1.99 5.51
C ASN A 39 6.52 -0.78 4.69
N TYR A 40 7.27 -0.35 3.67
CA TYR A 40 6.79 0.72 2.81
C TYR A 40 5.65 0.25 1.91
N LEU A 41 5.79 -0.93 1.28
CA LEU A 41 4.74 -1.50 0.43
C LEU A 41 3.43 -1.67 1.20
N ARG A 42 3.46 -2.07 2.48
CA ARG A 42 2.25 -2.10 3.33
C ARG A 42 1.49 -0.77 3.30
N SER A 43 2.18 0.35 3.49
CA SER A 43 1.53 1.67 3.54
C SER A 43 0.97 2.04 2.17
N GLU A 44 1.75 1.79 1.12
CA GLU A 44 1.42 2.14 -0.26
C GLU A 44 0.27 1.28 -0.81
N VAL A 45 0.24 -0.02 -0.50
CA VAL A 45 -0.85 -0.93 -0.88
C VAL A 45 -2.17 -0.50 -0.26
N LEU A 46 -2.17 -0.19 1.05
CA LEU A 46 -3.38 0.30 1.72
C LEU A 46 -3.86 1.64 1.15
N PHE A 47 -2.93 2.52 0.80
CA PHE A 47 -3.27 3.81 0.21
C PHE A 47 -3.85 3.68 -1.20
N VAL A 48 -3.19 2.93 -2.09
CA VAL A 48 -3.66 2.72 -3.47
C VAL A 48 -4.99 1.99 -3.49
N ALA A 49 -5.19 1.01 -2.60
CA ALA A 49 -6.46 0.32 -2.43
C ALA A 49 -7.55 1.17 -1.73
N ARG A 50 -7.21 2.35 -1.21
CA ARG A 50 -8.10 3.24 -0.44
C ARG A 50 -8.73 2.55 0.78
N VAL A 51 -7.95 1.73 1.47
CA VAL A 51 -8.39 0.95 2.64
C VAL A 51 -7.77 1.51 3.92
N HIS A 52 -8.60 1.76 4.94
CA HIS A 52 -8.12 2.24 6.23
C HIS A 52 -7.24 1.17 6.92
N PRO A 53 -6.08 1.54 7.50
CA PRO A 53 -5.15 0.55 8.07
C PRO A 53 -5.69 -0.32 9.22
N ASP A 54 -6.66 0.20 9.98
CA ASP A 54 -7.32 -0.57 11.04
C ASP A 54 -8.16 -1.75 10.54
N LEU A 55 -8.58 -1.75 9.27
CA LEU A 55 -9.50 -2.77 8.79
C LEU A 55 -8.85 -4.16 8.77
N ARG A 56 -9.71 -5.17 8.83
CA ARG A 56 -9.39 -6.56 8.51
C ARG A 56 -10.01 -6.87 7.14
N PRO A 57 -9.53 -7.88 6.42
CA PRO A 57 -10.16 -8.25 5.15
C PRO A 57 -11.66 -8.55 5.28
N MET A 58 -12.10 -9.13 6.41
CA MET A 58 -13.53 -9.37 6.65
C MET A 58 -14.38 -8.11 6.86
N ASP A 59 -13.76 -6.95 7.09
CA ASP A 59 -14.43 -5.67 7.23
C ASP A 59 -14.50 -4.93 5.88
N CYS A 60 -13.84 -5.45 4.84
CA CYS A 60 -13.76 -4.85 3.51
C CYS A 60 -14.88 -5.35 2.60
N THR A 61 -15.30 -4.51 1.66
CA THR A 61 -16.16 -4.92 0.54
C THR A 61 -15.37 -5.75 -0.47
N ASP A 62 -16.07 -6.49 -1.35
CA ASP A 62 -15.42 -7.27 -2.41
C ASP A 62 -14.56 -6.38 -3.32
N THR A 63 -15.04 -5.18 -3.67
CA THR A 63 -14.27 -4.18 -4.42
C THR A 63 -12.99 -3.75 -3.71
N GLN A 64 -13.02 -3.61 -2.38
CA GLN A 64 -11.82 -3.29 -1.61
C GLN A 64 -10.85 -4.47 -1.56
N ILE A 65 -11.34 -5.71 -1.50
CA ILE A 65 -10.49 -6.91 -1.57
C ILE A 65 -9.79 -7.01 -2.93
N GLU A 66 -10.52 -6.78 -4.02
CA GLU A 66 -9.96 -6.74 -5.37
C GLU A 66 -8.90 -5.65 -5.48
N ALA A 67 -9.20 -4.44 -5.01
CA ALA A 67 -8.26 -3.32 -5.02
C ALA A 67 -7.00 -3.59 -4.16
N LEU A 68 -7.14 -4.24 -3.00
CA LEU A 68 -6.02 -4.67 -2.17
C LEU A 68 -5.14 -5.69 -2.90
N ALA A 69 -5.75 -6.68 -3.55
CA ALA A 69 -5.03 -7.71 -4.28
C ALA A 69 -4.29 -7.13 -5.49
N GLU A 70 -4.96 -6.26 -6.25
CA GLU A 70 -4.36 -5.55 -7.38
C GLU A 70 -3.18 -4.69 -6.92
N ALA A 71 -3.37 -3.83 -5.92
CA ALA A 71 -2.32 -2.97 -5.38
C ALA A 71 -1.13 -3.77 -4.82
N ALA A 72 -1.39 -4.88 -4.11
CA ALA A 72 -0.33 -5.72 -3.57
C ALA A 72 0.56 -6.33 -4.65
N VAL A 73 -0.04 -6.81 -5.74
CA VAL A 73 0.70 -7.40 -6.86
C VAL A 73 1.38 -6.32 -7.70
N SER A 74 0.64 -5.30 -8.13
CA SER A 74 1.11 -4.27 -9.04
C SER A 74 2.23 -3.44 -8.44
N LEU A 75 2.07 -2.93 -7.21
CA LEU A 75 3.09 -2.10 -6.56
C LEU A 75 4.36 -2.88 -6.23
N THR A 76 4.24 -4.16 -5.88
CA THR A 76 5.44 -4.97 -5.61
C THR A 76 6.23 -5.21 -6.90
N ARG A 77 5.55 -5.47 -8.02
CA ARG A 77 6.19 -5.60 -9.33
C ARG A 77 6.78 -4.28 -9.82
N GLN A 78 6.01 -3.20 -9.74
CA GLN A 78 6.45 -1.85 -10.12
C GLN A 78 7.67 -1.45 -9.29
N SER A 79 7.61 -1.60 -7.97
CA SER A 79 8.71 -1.28 -7.06
C SER A 79 9.97 -2.07 -7.42
N TYR A 80 9.85 -3.35 -7.76
CA TYR A 80 10.97 -4.16 -8.21
C TYR A 80 11.58 -3.62 -9.52
N GLN A 81 10.76 -3.40 -10.55
CA GLN A 81 11.20 -2.94 -11.87
C GLN A 81 11.80 -1.53 -11.86
N THR A 82 11.26 -0.64 -11.04
CA THR A 82 11.64 0.77 -10.96
C THR A 82 12.66 1.06 -9.86
N ARG A 83 13.20 0.02 -9.23
CA ARG A 83 14.09 0.12 -8.06
C ARG A 83 13.47 0.89 -6.88
N GLY A 84 12.15 0.91 -6.79
CA GLY A 84 11.41 1.26 -5.59
C GLY A 84 10.38 2.38 -5.72
N ILE A 85 9.92 2.70 -6.92
CA ILE A 85 8.83 3.67 -7.14
C ILE A 85 7.50 2.94 -6.97
N THR A 86 6.68 3.43 -6.03
CA THR A 86 5.30 2.98 -5.79
C THR A 86 4.27 4.06 -6.09
N ASN A 87 4.71 5.31 -6.27
CA ASN A 87 3.89 6.38 -6.80
C ASN A 87 3.43 6.10 -8.24
N ASP A 88 2.45 6.83 -8.74
CA ASP A 88 2.17 6.89 -10.18
C ASP A 88 3.43 7.31 -10.95
N LEU A 89 3.71 6.63 -12.06
CA LEU A 89 4.97 6.80 -12.79
C LEU A 89 5.06 8.18 -13.45
N ALA A 90 3.97 8.68 -14.05
CA ALA A 90 3.95 9.99 -14.67
C ALA A 90 4.09 11.10 -13.60
N LEU A 91 3.44 10.93 -12.45
CA LEU A 91 3.61 11.82 -11.31
C LEU A 91 5.06 11.82 -10.79
N ALA A 92 5.66 10.64 -10.63
CA ALA A 92 7.05 10.51 -10.20
C ALA A 92 8.03 11.20 -11.17
N GLU A 93 7.84 11.03 -12.48
CA GLU A 93 8.62 11.70 -13.52
C GLU A 93 8.48 13.22 -13.45
N ARG A 94 7.25 13.73 -13.33
CA ARG A 94 6.99 15.16 -13.18
C ARG A 94 7.67 15.74 -11.94
N LEU A 95 7.50 15.11 -10.78
CA LEU A 95 8.10 15.56 -9.52
C LEU A 95 9.64 15.54 -9.58
N LYS A 96 10.21 14.54 -10.26
CA LYS A 96 11.65 14.47 -10.52
C LYS A 96 12.11 15.64 -11.38
N ALA A 97 11.37 16.00 -12.42
CA ALA A 97 11.67 17.16 -13.28
C ALA A 97 11.55 18.50 -12.51
N GLU A 98 10.66 18.57 -11.52
CA GLU A 98 10.52 19.69 -10.58
C GLU A 98 11.63 19.74 -9.51
N GLY A 99 12.59 18.80 -9.52
CA GLY A 99 13.72 18.78 -8.59
C GLY A 99 13.45 18.15 -7.23
N GLN A 100 12.33 17.44 -7.06
CA GLN A 100 12.03 16.71 -5.82
C GLN A 100 13.03 15.57 -5.58
N SER A 101 13.31 15.27 -4.32
CA SER A 101 14.23 14.20 -3.96
C SER A 101 13.68 12.82 -4.39
N TYR A 102 14.57 11.84 -4.61
CA TYR A 102 14.19 10.45 -4.90
C TYR A 102 13.19 9.90 -3.87
N ARG A 103 13.36 10.26 -2.60
CA ARG A 103 12.48 9.82 -1.52
C ARG A 103 11.08 10.43 -1.65
N ASP A 104 10.98 11.70 -2.00
CA ASP A 104 9.71 12.40 -2.08
C ASP A 104 8.89 11.93 -3.29
N TYR A 105 9.50 11.81 -4.47
CA TYR A 105 8.73 11.49 -5.67
C TYR A 105 8.31 10.02 -5.76
N ARG A 106 9.05 9.11 -5.13
CA ARG A 106 8.85 7.66 -5.33
C ARG A 106 7.66 7.07 -4.57
N PHE A 107 7.16 7.76 -3.55
CA PHE A 107 6.12 7.26 -2.65
C PHE A 107 4.84 8.09 -2.75
N TRP A 108 3.70 7.44 -2.54
CA TRP A 108 2.42 8.11 -2.30
C TRP A 108 2.33 8.68 -0.89
N VAL A 109 2.62 7.85 0.12
CA VAL A 109 2.42 8.20 1.54
C VAL A 109 3.61 7.86 2.44
N PHE A 110 4.40 6.84 2.11
CA PHE A 110 5.47 6.39 2.98
C PHE A 110 6.57 7.44 3.16
N ASP A 111 6.95 7.71 4.42
CA ASP A 111 7.95 8.74 4.80
C ASP A 111 7.61 10.15 4.30
N ARG A 112 6.31 10.43 4.11
CA ARG A 112 5.77 11.72 3.68
C ARG A 112 4.87 12.36 4.74
N ASP A 113 5.08 12.04 6.01
CA ASP A 113 4.27 12.59 7.09
C ASP A 113 4.30 14.12 7.13
N GLY A 114 3.13 14.71 7.37
CA GLY A 114 2.93 16.16 7.31
C GLY A 114 2.91 16.75 5.89
N ARG A 115 3.30 16.00 4.85
CA ARG A 115 3.17 16.44 3.45
C ARG A 115 1.74 16.27 2.97
N SER A 116 1.36 17.09 1.99
CA SER A 116 0.07 16.96 1.31
C SER A 116 -0.01 15.65 0.51
N CYS A 117 -1.12 14.94 0.67
CA CYS A 117 -1.50 13.82 -0.17
C CYS A 117 -1.63 14.28 -1.62
N TYR A 118 -1.02 13.54 -2.55
CA TYR A 118 -1.10 13.87 -3.98
C TYR A 118 -2.50 13.76 -4.58
N ASN A 119 -3.41 13.02 -3.94
CA ASN A 119 -4.78 12.84 -4.44
C ASN A 119 -5.78 13.87 -3.90
N CYS A 120 -5.61 14.33 -2.65
CA CYS A 120 -6.63 15.16 -1.99
C CYS A 120 -6.08 16.35 -1.19
N GLY A 121 -4.76 16.54 -1.16
CA GLY A 121 -4.12 17.64 -0.43
C GLY A 121 -4.06 17.49 1.09
N THR A 122 -4.85 16.59 1.70
CA THR A 122 -4.84 16.36 3.16
C THR A 122 -3.46 15.87 3.63
N ALA A 123 -3.00 16.35 4.78
CA ALA A 123 -1.71 15.96 5.34
C ALA A 123 -1.67 14.45 5.64
N ILE A 124 -0.57 13.80 5.25
CA ILE A 124 -0.32 12.39 5.56
C ILE A 124 -0.02 12.22 7.05
N ILE A 125 -0.67 11.23 7.65
CA ILE A 125 -0.48 10.85 9.05
C ILE A 125 0.57 9.75 9.14
N LYS A 126 1.46 9.87 10.12
CA LYS A 126 2.36 8.80 10.57
C LYS A 126 1.80 8.17 11.83
N ASP A 127 1.82 6.85 11.85
CA ASP A 127 1.47 6.03 13.01
C ASP A 127 2.53 4.94 13.24
N THR A 128 2.50 4.30 14.40
CA THR A 128 3.37 3.17 14.75
C THR A 128 2.53 1.97 15.17
N ILE A 129 2.45 0.98 14.28
CA ILE A 129 1.69 -0.25 14.51
C ILE A 129 2.64 -1.44 14.56
N GLY A 130 2.63 -2.16 15.69
CA GLY A 130 3.51 -3.31 15.93
C GLY A 130 5.00 -2.93 15.88
N GLY A 131 5.35 -1.74 16.42
CA GLY A 131 6.72 -1.22 16.42
C GLY A 131 7.24 -0.76 15.06
N ARG A 132 6.41 -0.75 14.01
CA ARG A 132 6.79 -0.35 12.65
C ARG A 132 5.97 0.84 12.18
N ARG A 133 6.67 1.81 11.59
CA ARG A 133 6.07 3.02 11.01
C ARG A 133 5.06 2.66 9.94
N LEU A 134 3.95 3.37 9.94
CA LEU A 134 2.87 3.27 8.96
C LEU A 134 2.48 4.69 8.55
N TYR A 135 2.14 4.88 7.29
CA TYR A 135 1.75 6.18 6.75
C TYR A 135 0.45 6.02 5.98
N TYR A 136 -0.49 6.95 6.14
CA TYR A 136 -1.78 6.89 5.47
C TYR A 136 -2.38 8.28 5.32
N CYS A 137 -3.29 8.43 4.36
CA CYS A 137 -4.08 9.64 4.18
C CYS A 137 -5.47 9.45 4.83
N PRO A 138 -5.85 10.25 5.84
CA PRO A 138 -7.13 10.07 6.54
C PRO A 138 -8.35 10.33 5.64
N THR A 139 -8.20 11.15 4.61
CA THR A 139 -9.29 11.48 3.66
C THR A 139 -9.41 10.44 2.53
N CYS A 140 -8.29 9.89 2.03
CA CYS A 140 -8.35 8.88 0.97
C CYS A 140 -8.64 7.48 1.51
N GLN A 141 -8.31 7.23 2.77
CA GLN A 141 -8.48 5.94 3.43
C GLN A 141 -9.44 6.12 4.60
N MET A 142 -10.66 6.59 4.31
CA MET A 142 -11.71 6.72 5.33
C MET A 142 -12.11 5.35 5.87
N LYS A 143 -12.50 5.32 7.13
CA LYS A 143 -12.92 4.11 7.85
C LYS A 143 -14.38 3.77 7.57
#